data_AF-A0AAV5RS69-F1
#
_entry.id   AF-A0AAV5RS69-F1
#
_cell.length_a   1.000
_cell.length_b   1.000
_cell.length_c   1.000
_cell.angle_alpha   90.00
_cell.angle_beta   90.00
_cell.angle_gamma   90.00
#
_symmetry.space_group_name_H-M   'P 1'
#
loop_
_entity.id
_entity.type
_entity.pdbx_description
1 polymer ?
#
loop_
_entity_poly.entity_id
_entity_poly.type
_entity_poly.pdbx_seq_one_letter_code
_entity_poly.pdbx_strand_id
1 'polypeptide(L)'
;MSAVRSIVSAVTRTRLSTTRLYRTMSIHKGKPELSKLVKAEPVSDPSACRWIGLEKLTYTDPSGTTREWDCAVRKTRNAGGVDGIGMLTILKYKDGREDEVLLQKQFRPPVDGVCIEVPAGLIDEGESIETAALRELKEETGYTGTIKGKSPIIFNDPGFTNTNMSLLTVEVDMSLPENLNPQTDLEPNEFIECFTVSFANLSAELDALYAQGYRLDARLQNVAHGIEIARQYGL
;
A
#
# COMPACT_ATOMS: atom_id res chain seq x y z
N MET A 1 33.45 41.38 50.22
CA MET A 1 32.13 41.81 49.67
C MET A 1 32.36 42.06 48.19
N SER A 2 31.74 41.45 47.20
CA SER A 2 30.56 40.60 47.06
C SER A 2 30.79 39.72 45.82
N ALA A 3 30.40 38.45 45.88
CA ALA A 3 30.48 37.50 44.79
C ALA A 3 29.22 37.61 43.92
N VAL A 4 29.36 37.74 42.61
CA VAL A 4 28.24 37.57 41.66
C VAL A 4 28.45 36.25 40.93
N ARG A 5 27.73 35.23 41.40
CA ARG A 5 27.59 33.93 40.72
C ARG A 5 26.57 34.11 39.60
N SER A 6 27.00 33.87 38.35
CA SER A 6 26.09 33.70 37.22
C SER A 6 25.45 32.32 37.28
N ILE A 7 24.12 32.29 37.33
CA ILE A 7 23.29 31.09 37.35
C ILE A 7 23.02 30.69 35.90
N VAL A 8 23.66 29.61 35.44
CA VAL A 8 23.24 28.91 34.22
C VAL A 8 22.09 27.99 34.62
N SER A 9 20.87 28.37 34.24
CA SER A 9 19.66 27.59 34.47
C SER A 9 19.69 26.33 33.58
N ALA A 10 19.59 25.17 34.22
CA ALA A 10 19.48 23.88 33.56
C ALA A 10 18.15 23.79 32.82
N VAL A 11 18.19 23.64 31.50
CA VAL A 11 17.01 23.29 30.70
C VAL A 11 16.62 21.85 31.04
N THR A 12 15.62 21.71 31.89
CA THR A 12 14.95 20.43 32.17
C THR A 12 14.25 19.95 30.90
N ARG A 13 14.78 18.90 30.28
CA ARG A 13 14.08 18.11 29.25
C ARG A 13 12.78 17.59 29.85
N THR A 14 11.68 18.25 29.54
CA THR A 14 10.34 17.74 29.83
C THR A 14 10.11 16.55 28.90
N ARG A 15 10.04 15.33 29.46
CA ARG A 15 9.53 14.16 28.74
C ARG A 15 8.10 14.49 28.31
N LEU A 16 7.89 14.64 27.00
CA LEU A 16 6.55 14.63 26.41
C LEU A 16 5.95 13.25 26.68
N SER A 17 5.01 13.19 27.64
CA SER A 17 4.13 12.05 27.82
C SER A 17 3.23 11.96 26.59
N THR A 18 3.50 10.99 25.72
CA THR A 18 2.66 10.63 24.58
C THR A 18 1.41 9.89 25.06
N THR A 19 0.56 10.57 25.84
CA THR A 19 -0.79 10.06 26.06
C THR A 19 -1.62 10.48 24.84
N ARG A 20 -1.66 9.63 23.80
CA ARG A 20 -2.61 9.78 22.69
C ARG A 20 -4.02 9.71 23.30
N LEU A 21 -4.66 10.87 23.47
CA LEU A 21 -6.08 10.96 23.80
C LEU A 21 -6.88 10.61 22.54
N TYR A 22 -7.18 9.32 22.36
CA TYR A 22 -8.26 8.94 21.46
C TYR A 22 -9.58 9.26 22.13
N ARG A 23 -10.48 9.96 21.44
CA ARG A 23 -11.86 10.14 21.87
C ARG A 23 -12.60 8.82 21.62
N THR A 24 -12.69 7.97 22.64
CA THR A 24 -13.44 6.70 22.54
C THR A 24 -14.94 6.95 22.55
N MET A 25 -15.65 6.43 21.55
CA MET A 25 -17.12 6.41 21.56
C MET A 25 -17.62 5.35 22.56
N SER A 26 -18.82 5.55 23.10
CA SER A 26 -19.42 4.61 24.07
C SER A 26 -19.63 3.22 23.45
N ILE A 27 -18.98 2.20 24.01
CA ILE A 27 -18.98 0.82 23.49
C ILE A 27 -20.16 0.05 24.08
N HIS A 28 -21.18 -0.24 23.28
CA HIS A 28 -22.40 -0.93 23.73
C HIS A 28 -22.35 -2.46 23.57
N LYS A 29 -21.41 -3.02 22.79
CA LYS A 29 -21.39 -4.45 22.40
C LYS A 29 -20.07 -5.18 22.71
N GLY A 30 -19.32 -4.72 23.72
CA GLY A 30 -18.02 -5.28 24.07
C GLY A 30 -16.88 -4.80 23.14
N LYS A 31 -15.65 -5.05 23.58
CA LYS A 31 -14.43 -4.60 22.90
C LYS A 31 -14.05 -5.55 21.75
N PRO A 32 -13.81 -5.07 20.50
CA PRO A 32 -13.44 -5.92 19.38
C PRO A 32 -12.23 -6.81 19.64
N GLU A 33 -11.28 -6.35 20.46
CA GLU A 33 -10.06 -7.05 20.85
C GLU A 33 -10.30 -8.36 21.63
N LEU A 34 -11.53 -8.57 22.11
CA LEU A 34 -11.93 -9.82 22.76
C LEU A 34 -12.31 -10.91 21.74
N SER A 35 -12.43 -10.55 20.46
CA SER A 35 -12.70 -11.53 19.41
C SER A 35 -11.44 -12.35 19.10
N LYS A 36 -11.59 -13.64 18.77
CA LYS A 36 -10.44 -14.51 18.50
C LYS A 36 -10.76 -15.55 17.45
N LEU A 37 -9.89 -15.68 16.45
CA LEU A 37 -9.93 -16.79 15.49
C LEU A 37 -9.69 -18.12 16.25
N VAL A 38 -10.59 -19.07 16.05
CA VAL A 38 -10.53 -20.41 16.63
C VAL A 38 -9.99 -21.40 15.61
N LYS A 39 -10.46 -21.32 14.36
CA LYS A 39 -10.14 -22.29 13.32
C LYS A 39 -10.25 -21.68 11.92
N ALA A 40 -9.46 -22.16 10.99
CA ALA A 40 -9.55 -21.88 9.56
C ALA A 40 -9.46 -23.21 8.80
N GLU A 41 -10.36 -23.44 7.86
CA GLU A 41 -10.49 -24.72 7.15
C GLU A 41 -10.79 -24.50 5.66
N PRO A 42 -10.13 -25.21 4.73
CA PRO A 42 -10.48 -25.13 3.31
C PRO A 42 -11.89 -25.68 3.06
N VAL A 43 -12.69 -25.00 2.23
CA VAL A 43 -14.07 -25.44 1.90
C VAL A 43 -14.21 -26.03 0.49
N SER A 44 -13.25 -25.81 -0.39
CA SER A 44 -13.23 -26.31 -1.76
C SER A 44 -12.07 -27.27 -1.98
N ASP A 45 -12.13 -28.07 -3.06
CA ASP A 45 -10.96 -28.84 -3.52
C ASP A 45 -9.77 -27.88 -3.75
N PRO A 46 -8.68 -27.99 -2.96
CA PRO A 46 -7.54 -27.10 -3.09
C PRO A 46 -6.86 -27.19 -4.46
N SER A 47 -7.13 -28.19 -5.29
CA SER A 47 -6.59 -28.29 -6.65
C SER A 47 -7.40 -27.54 -7.71
N ALA A 48 -8.65 -27.15 -7.42
CA ALA A 48 -9.55 -26.54 -8.40
C ALA A 48 -9.09 -25.15 -8.88
N CYS A 49 -8.36 -24.41 -8.05
CA CYS A 49 -7.76 -23.12 -8.41
C CYS A 49 -6.27 -23.14 -8.08
N ARG A 50 -5.42 -22.82 -9.07
CA ARG A 50 -3.96 -22.82 -8.88
C ARG A 50 -3.48 -21.77 -7.87
N TRP A 51 -4.08 -20.57 -7.88
CA TRP A 51 -3.52 -19.39 -7.21
C TRP A 51 -4.25 -18.97 -5.92
N ILE A 52 -5.55 -19.29 -5.81
CA ILE A 52 -6.41 -18.88 -4.69
C ILE A 52 -7.10 -20.09 -4.05
N GLY A 53 -7.52 -19.95 -2.80
CA GLY A 53 -8.36 -20.88 -2.07
C GLY A 53 -9.51 -20.17 -1.34
N LEU A 54 -10.48 -20.95 -0.89
CA LEU A 54 -11.58 -20.48 -0.03
C LEU A 54 -11.51 -21.23 1.29
N GLU A 55 -11.56 -20.49 2.39
CA GLU A 55 -11.54 -21.00 3.76
C GLU A 55 -12.80 -20.58 4.51
N LYS A 56 -13.32 -21.49 5.35
CA LYS A 56 -14.28 -21.18 6.41
C LYS A 56 -13.51 -20.90 7.69
N LEU A 57 -13.73 -19.71 8.24
CA LEU A 57 -13.18 -19.25 9.50
C LEU A 57 -14.22 -19.43 10.60
N THR A 58 -13.78 -19.94 11.75
CA THR A 58 -14.57 -19.99 12.98
C THR A 58 -13.90 -19.10 14.01
N TYR A 59 -14.63 -18.15 14.59
CA TYR A 59 -14.10 -17.23 15.60
C TYR A 59 -15.08 -17.02 16.76
N THR A 60 -14.59 -16.59 17.92
CA THR A 60 -15.43 -16.13 19.02
C THR A 60 -15.56 -14.61 18.96
N ASP A 61 -16.76 -14.09 19.15
CA ASP A 61 -17.02 -12.65 19.24
C ASP A 61 -16.77 -12.09 20.66
N PRO A 62 -16.94 -10.78 20.91
CA PRO A 62 -16.71 -10.20 22.23
C PRO A 62 -17.65 -10.70 23.34
N SER A 63 -18.75 -11.38 23.00
CA SER A 63 -19.67 -12.02 23.94
C SER A 63 -19.32 -13.48 24.22
N GLY A 64 -18.27 -14.02 23.57
CA GLY A 64 -17.91 -15.43 23.62
C GLY A 64 -18.74 -16.32 22.68
N THR A 65 -19.60 -15.74 21.85
CA THR A 65 -20.41 -16.49 20.89
C THR A 65 -19.56 -16.91 19.70
N THR A 66 -19.60 -18.20 19.34
CA THR A 66 -18.95 -18.72 18.13
C THR A 66 -19.68 -18.23 16.87
N ARG A 67 -18.91 -17.78 15.89
CA ARG A 67 -19.37 -17.27 14.59
C ARG A 67 -18.53 -17.85 13.47
N GLU A 68 -19.12 -17.86 12.27
CA GLU A 68 -18.47 -18.29 11.03
C GLU A 68 -18.23 -17.08 10.10
N TRP A 69 -17.22 -17.18 9.24
CA TRP A 69 -16.90 -16.21 8.19
C TRP A 69 -16.25 -16.91 7.00
N ASP A 70 -16.58 -16.51 5.77
CA ASP A 70 -15.92 -17.05 4.57
C ASP A 70 -14.77 -16.13 4.13
N CYS A 71 -13.62 -16.71 3.80
CA CYS A 71 -12.40 -15.96 3.50
C CYS A 71 -11.71 -16.50 2.25
N ALA A 72 -11.43 -15.63 1.28
CA ALA A 72 -10.53 -15.98 0.18
C ALA A 72 -9.06 -15.79 0.59
N VAL A 73 -8.20 -16.72 0.17
CA VAL A 73 -6.77 -16.72 0.53
C VAL A 73 -5.88 -16.93 -0.69
N ARG A 74 -4.67 -16.36 -0.67
CA ARG A 74 -3.61 -16.67 -1.65
C ARG A 74 -2.87 -17.93 -1.24
N LYS A 75 -2.57 -18.79 -2.23
CA LYS A 75 -1.73 -19.99 -2.03
C LYS A 75 -0.23 -19.72 -2.14
N THR A 76 0.14 -18.50 -2.52
CA THR A 76 1.50 -18.10 -2.85
C THR A 76 2.16 -17.27 -1.74
N ARG A 77 1.48 -17.04 -0.60
CA ARG A 77 2.10 -16.30 0.51
C ARG A 77 3.31 -17.07 1.01
N ASN A 78 4.49 -16.48 0.87
CA ASN A 78 5.75 -17.05 1.33
C ASN A 78 5.87 -17.03 2.86
N ALA A 79 6.95 -17.63 3.38
CA ALA A 79 7.20 -17.69 4.83
C ALA A 79 7.40 -16.30 5.49
N GLY A 80 7.67 -15.26 4.70
CA GLY A 80 7.76 -13.86 5.14
C GLY A 80 6.40 -13.24 5.51
N GLY A 81 5.29 -13.89 5.19
CA GLY A 81 3.96 -13.51 5.66
C GLY A 81 3.32 -12.30 4.96
N VAL A 82 3.96 -11.79 3.90
CA VAL A 82 3.48 -10.68 3.09
C VAL A 82 3.24 -11.15 1.66
N ASP A 83 2.10 -10.84 1.07
CA ASP A 83 1.80 -11.35 -0.29
C ASP A 83 2.53 -10.55 -1.37
N GLY A 84 2.63 -9.23 -1.22
CA GLY A 84 3.15 -8.38 -2.28
C GLY A 84 3.49 -6.97 -1.85
N ILE A 85 3.82 -6.15 -2.85
CA ILE A 85 4.17 -4.75 -2.72
C ILE A 85 3.32 -3.90 -3.66
N GLY A 86 3.24 -2.61 -3.35
CA GLY A 86 2.78 -1.59 -4.29
C GLY A 86 3.69 -0.39 -4.16
N MET A 87 3.85 0.40 -5.22
CA MET A 87 4.84 1.48 -5.26
C MET A 87 4.21 2.79 -5.71
N LEU A 88 4.09 3.74 -4.78
CA LEU A 88 3.89 5.13 -5.15
C LEU A 88 5.23 5.67 -5.67
N THR A 89 5.47 5.47 -6.96
CA THR A 89 6.69 5.86 -7.65
C THR A 89 6.58 7.30 -8.14
N ILE A 90 7.53 8.14 -7.74
CA ILE A 90 7.58 9.56 -8.03
C ILE A 90 8.77 9.83 -8.95
N LEU A 91 8.50 10.30 -10.17
CA LEU A 91 9.50 10.80 -11.09
C LEU A 91 9.91 12.22 -10.67
N LYS A 92 11.18 12.37 -10.32
CA LYS A 92 11.77 13.62 -9.83
C LYS A 92 12.54 14.32 -10.96
N TYR A 93 12.13 15.54 -11.28
CA TYR A 93 12.79 16.34 -12.32
C TYR A 93 13.63 17.47 -11.72
N LYS A 94 14.83 17.68 -12.27
CA LYS A 94 15.76 18.76 -11.84
C LYS A 94 15.74 19.98 -12.76
N ASP A 95 14.92 19.95 -13.82
CA ASP A 95 14.82 20.99 -14.85
C ASP A 95 13.62 21.93 -14.66
N GLY A 96 12.95 21.85 -13.49
CA GLY A 96 11.82 22.70 -13.13
C GLY A 96 10.45 22.17 -13.55
N ARG A 97 10.39 21.00 -14.20
CA ARG A 97 9.13 20.27 -14.38
C ARG A 97 8.54 19.83 -13.04
N GLU A 98 7.22 19.70 -13.00
CA GLU A 98 6.53 19.13 -11.85
C GLU A 98 6.89 17.65 -11.68
N ASP A 99 6.94 17.20 -10.44
CA ASP A 99 7.07 15.77 -10.17
C ASP A 99 5.81 15.02 -10.62
N GLU A 100 6.01 13.83 -11.17
CA GLU A 100 4.94 12.99 -11.70
C GLU A 100 4.86 11.68 -10.94
N VAL A 101 3.66 11.13 -10.80
CA VAL A 101 3.41 9.78 -10.30
C VAL A 101 3.42 8.83 -11.50
N LEU A 102 4.21 7.78 -11.41
CA LEU A 102 4.20 6.69 -12.37
C LEU A 102 3.05 5.74 -12.05
N LEU A 103 2.19 5.53 -13.05
CA LEU A 103 1.04 4.64 -13.01
C LEU A 103 1.18 3.59 -14.10
N GLN A 104 0.38 2.54 -13.97
CA GLN A 104 0.24 1.52 -15.00
C GLN A 104 -1.21 1.17 -15.24
N LYS A 105 -1.47 0.60 -16.41
CA LYS A 105 -2.76 0.00 -16.73
C LYS A 105 -2.61 -1.41 -17.27
N GLN A 106 -3.49 -2.30 -16.82
CA GLN A 106 -3.52 -3.69 -17.24
C GLN A 106 -4.93 -4.29 -17.09
N PHE A 107 -5.25 -5.29 -17.91
CA PHE A 107 -6.51 -6.01 -17.79
C PHE A 107 -6.50 -6.90 -16.53
N ARG A 108 -7.51 -6.74 -15.69
CA ARG A 108 -7.71 -7.56 -14.49
C ARG A 108 -8.94 -8.44 -14.68
N PRO A 109 -8.77 -9.76 -14.91
CA PRO A 109 -9.89 -10.68 -15.05
C PRO A 109 -10.95 -10.60 -13.92
N PRO A 110 -10.59 -10.41 -12.63
CA PRO A 110 -11.59 -10.35 -11.55
C PRO A 110 -12.61 -9.22 -11.64
N VAL A 111 -12.30 -8.13 -12.36
CA VAL A 111 -13.20 -6.97 -12.50
C VAL A 111 -13.60 -6.71 -13.95
N ASP A 112 -13.25 -7.64 -14.85
CA ASP A 112 -13.53 -7.62 -16.29
C ASP A 112 -13.29 -6.24 -16.90
N GLY A 113 -12.05 -5.74 -16.74
CA GLY A 113 -11.70 -4.40 -17.21
C GLY A 113 -10.23 -4.07 -17.05
N VAL A 114 -9.83 -3.00 -17.72
CA VAL A 114 -8.50 -2.43 -17.55
C VAL A 114 -8.48 -1.57 -16.28
N CYS A 115 -7.60 -1.91 -15.35
CA CYS A 115 -7.39 -1.20 -14.10
C CYS A 115 -6.25 -0.20 -14.22
N ILE A 116 -6.43 0.97 -13.62
CA ILE A 116 -5.39 1.97 -13.38
C ILE A 116 -4.85 1.77 -11.97
N GLU A 117 -3.57 1.49 -11.87
CA GLU A 117 -2.92 1.06 -10.64
C GLU A 117 -1.54 1.72 -10.49
N VAL A 118 -1.00 1.66 -9.28
CA VAL A 118 0.44 1.83 -9.08
C VAL A 118 1.19 0.56 -9.54
N PRO A 119 2.47 0.66 -9.93
CA PRO A 119 3.34 -0.51 -10.08
C PRO A 119 3.31 -1.40 -8.82
N ALA A 120 3.22 -2.71 -9.00
CA ALA A 120 2.96 -3.64 -7.91
C ALA A 120 3.30 -5.09 -8.30
N GLY A 121 3.88 -5.85 -7.38
CA GLY A 121 4.23 -7.24 -7.61
C GLY A 121 4.17 -8.11 -6.37
N LEU A 122 4.42 -9.41 -6.56
CA LEU A 122 4.49 -10.37 -5.46
C LEU A 122 5.92 -10.42 -4.90
N ILE A 123 6.04 -10.84 -3.65
CA ILE A 123 7.36 -11.02 -3.02
C ILE A 123 7.80 -12.47 -3.22
N ASP A 124 8.99 -12.65 -3.79
CA ASP A 124 9.56 -13.98 -3.99
C ASP A 124 10.06 -14.61 -2.69
N GLU A 125 10.23 -15.93 -2.70
CA GLU A 125 10.71 -16.66 -1.53
C GLU A 125 12.12 -16.20 -1.13
N GLY A 126 12.28 -15.80 0.14
CA GLY A 126 13.54 -15.26 0.67
C GLY A 126 13.83 -13.80 0.29
N GLU A 127 12.96 -13.16 -0.49
CA GLU A 127 13.12 -11.77 -0.89
C GLU A 127 12.64 -10.80 0.21
N SER A 128 13.35 -9.67 0.38
CA SER A 128 12.88 -8.60 1.26
C SER A 128 11.85 -7.72 0.54
N ILE A 129 10.95 -7.07 1.27
CA ILE A 129 9.95 -6.14 0.70
C ILE A 129 10.62 -5.08 -0.18
N GLU A 130 11.73 -4.52 0.28
CA GLU A 130 12.50 -3.50 -0.43
C GLU A 130 13.16 -4.05 -1.69
N THR A 131 13.67 -5.28 -1.66
CA THR A 131 14.25 -5.96 -2.82
C THR A 131 13.18 -6.21 -3.88
N ALA A 132 12.03 -6.76 -3.47
CA ALA A 132 10.89 -7.01 -4.35
C ALA A 132 10.45 -5.72 -5.05
N ALA A 133 10.31 -4.62 -4.30
CA ALA A 133 9.91 -3.34 -4.87
C ALA A 133 10.89 -2.84 -5.96
N LEU A 134 12.20 -2.88 -5.71
CA LEU A 134 13.17 -2.41 -6.70
C LEU A 134 13.27 -3.33 -7.93
N ARG A 135 13.07 -4.64 -7.75
CA ARG A 135 12.99 -5.62 -8.84
C ARG A 135 11.75 -5.36 -9.70
N GLU A 136 10.57 -5.34 -9.09
CA GLU A 136 9.29 -5.12 -9.77
C GLU A 136 9.23 -3.75 -10.46
N LEU A 137 9.80 -2.70 -9.84
CA LEU A 137 9.93 -1.40 -10.51
C LEU A 137 10.72 -1.53 -11.81
N LYS A 138 11.82 -2.28 -11.79
CA LYS A 138 12.67 -2.45 -12.96
C LYS A 138 11.98 -3.30 -14.03
N GLU A 139 11.34 -4.40 -13.65
CA GLU A 139 10.64 -5.33 -14.53
C GLU A 139 9.41 -4.66 -15.18
N GLU A 140 8.49 -4.13 -14.39
CA GLU A 140 7.22 -3.58 -14.91
C GLU A 140 7.41 -2.27 -15.68
N THR A 141 8.40 -1.46 -15.30
CA THR A 141 8.47 -0.05 -15.75
C THR A 141 9.79 0.33 -16.42
N GLY A 142 10.85 -0.46 -16.22
CA GLY A 142 12.19 -0.17 -16.71
C GLY A 142 12.99 0.86 -15.90
N TYR A 143 12.36 1.54 -14.93
CA TYR A 143 13.03 2.54 -14.10
C TYR A 143 13.91 1.94 -13.00
N THR A 144 14.88 2.72 -12.55
CA THR A 144 15.61 2.49 -11.30
C THR A 144 15.30 3.62 -10.32
N GLY A 145 15.11 3.27 -9.05
CA GLY A 145 14.67 4.22 -8.04
C GLY A 145 15.29 3.96 -6.67
N THR A 146 15.02 4.86 -5.74
CA THR A 146 15.43 4.76 -4.34
C THR A 146 14.21 4.80 -3.44
N ILE A 147 14.12 3.82 -2.52
CA ILE A 147 13.03 3.77 -1.54
C ILE A 147 13.18 4.90 -0.52
N LYS A 148 12.11 5.66 -0.32
CA LYS A 148 12.04 6.80 0.60
C LYS A 148 11.25 6.50 1.86
N GLY A 149 10.34 5.55 1.78
CA GLY A 149 9.47 5.16 2.86
C GLY A 149 8.74 3.88 2.55
N LYS A 150 8.24 3.25 3.60
CA LYS A 150 7.49 2.00 3.55
C LYS A 150 6.37 2.03 4.59
N SER A 151 5.17 1.63 4.19
CA SER A 151 4.05 1.45 5.12
C SER A 151 4.27 0.21 6.00
N PRO A 152 3.57 0.12 7.15
CA PRO A 152 3.32 -1.19 7.77
C PRO A 152 2.64 -2.15 6.77
N ILE A 153 2.50 -3.41 7.17
CA ILE A 153 1.68 -4.36 6.41
C ILE A 153 0.22 -3.88 6.47
N ILE A 154 -0.40 -3.74 5.29
CA ILE A 154 -1.79 -3.30 5.12
C ILE A 154 -2.57 -4.40 4.41
N PHE A 155 -3.87 -4.50 4.72
CA PHE A 155 -4.76 -5.50 4.14
C PHE A 155 -5.59 -4.89 3.02
N ASN A 156 -5.69 -5.59 1.90
CA ASN A 156 -6.34 -5.07 0.69
C ASN A 156 -7.87 -5.03 0.83
N ASP A 157 -8.46 -6.09 1.39
CA ASP A 157 -9.90 -6.18 1.67
C ASP A 157 -10.15 -7.10 2.87
N PRO A 158 -9.98 -6.61 4.11
CA PRO A 158 -10.00 -7.43 5.32
C PRO A 158 -11.40 -7.99 5.69
N GLY A 159 -12.46 -7.56 4.99
CA GLY A 159 -13.79 -8.15 5.14
C GLY A 159 -14.00 -9.41 4.31
N PHE A 160 -13.14 -9.65 3.31
CA PHE A 160 -13.29 -10.72 2.33
C PHE A 160 -12.07 -11.63 2.23
N THR A 161 -10.86 -11.06 2.25
CA THR A 161 -9.62 -11.82 2.04
C THR A 161 -8.59 -11.50 3.11
N ASN A 162 -7.64 -12.42 3.31
CA ASN A 162 -6.47 -12.13 4.13
C ASN A 162 -5.34 -11.46 3.35
N THR A 163 -5.52 -11.13 2.06
CA THR A 163 -4.47 -10.59 1.18
C THR A 163 -3.94 -9.27 1.73
N ASN A 164 -2.62 -9.16 1.80
CA ASN A 164 -1.93 -8.01 2.35
C ASN A 164 -0.76 -7.57 1.47
N MET A 165 -0.25 -6.37 1.73
CA MET A 165 0.93 -5.84 1.05
C MET A 165 1.64 -4.79 1.91
N SER A 166 2.78 -4.29 1.43
CA SER A 166 3.40 -3.06 1.93
C SER A 166 3.52 -2.04 0.80
N LEU A 167 3.09 -0.79 1.05
CA LEU A 167 3.16 0.30 0.08
C LEU A 167 4.49 1.03 0.27
N LEU A 168 5.30 1.10 -0.79
CA LEU A 168 6.56 1.82 -0.79
C LEU A 168 6.39 3.16 -1.50
N THR A 169 7.12 4.16 -1.03
CA THR A 169 7.35 5.39 -1.78
C THR A 169 8.72 5.29 -2.42
N VAL A 170 8.79 5.38 -3.74
CA VAL A 170 10.03 5.27 -4.51
C VAL A 170 10.25 6.54 -5.29
N GLU A 171 11.45 7.10 -5.23
CA GLU A 171 11.84 8.24 -6.07
C GLU A 171 12.73 7.76 -7.21
N VAL A 172 12.40 8.17 -8.43
CA VAL A 172 13.19 7.96 -9.64
C VAL A 172 13.80 9.30 -10.02
N ASP A 173 15.13 9.37 -10.09
CA ASP A 173 15.83 10.57 -10.53
C ASP A 173 15.89 10.61 -12.07
N MET A 174 15.10 11.51 -12.66
CA MET A 174 14.99 11.66 -14.11
C MET A 174 16.19 12.40 -14.74
N SER A 175 17.19 12.80 -13.94
CA SER A 175 18.47 13.30 -14.46
C SER A 175 19.48 12.19 -14.76
N LEU A 176 19.21 10.96 -14.33
CA LEU A 176 20.10 9.82 -14.52
C LEU A 176 19.90 9.18 -15.90
N PRO A 177 20.98 8.89 -16.67
CA PRO A 177 20.87 8.32 -18.01
C PRO A 177 20.05 7.03 -18.12
N GLU A 178 20.12 6.16 -17.13
CA GLU A 178 19.38 4.89 -17.08
C GLU A 178 17.85 5.05 -17.02
N ASN A 179 17.36 6.23 -16.61
CA ASN A 179 15.94 6.54 -16.48
C ASN A 179 15.40 7.37 -17.65
N LEU A 180 16.24 7.76 -18.62
CA LEU A 180 15.81 8.60 -19.75
C LEU A 180 15.09 7.80 -20.85
N ASN A 181 15.38 6.50 -20.95
CA ASN A 181 14.72 5.60 -21.90
C ASN A 181 14.51 4.23 -21.21
N PRO A 182 13.59 4.16 -20.23
CA PRO A 182 13.35 2.93 -19.50
C PRO A 182 12.81 1.85 -20.45
N GLN A 183 13.21 0.60 -20.23
CA GLN A 183 12.74 -0.56 -20.98
C GLN A 183 12.24 -1.59 -19.98
N THR A 184 10.99 -2.00 -20.14
CA THR A 184 10.35 -3.01 -19.31
C THR A 184 10.94 -4.39 -19.62
N ASP A 185 10.90 -5.28 -18.63
CA ASP A 185 11.26 -6.70 -18.74
C ASP A 185 10.07 -7.54 -18.23
N LEU A 186 8.96 -7.47 -18.97
CA LEU A 186 7.70 -8.10 -18.60
C LEU A 186 7.74 -9.61 -18.86
N GLU A 187 7.06 -10.38 -18.00
CA GLU A 187 6.84 -11.79 -18.28
C GLU A 187 5.96 -11.98 -19.53
N PRO A 188 6.02 -13.15 -20.22
CA PRO A 188 5.22 -13.39 -21.44
C PRO A 188 3.70 -13.25 -21.27
N ASN A 189 3.20 -13.39 -20.04
CA ASN A 189 1.79 -13.27 -19.66
C ASN A 189 1.42 -11.88 -19.13
N GLU A 190 2.35 -10.94 -19.10
CA GLU A 190 2.14 -9.59 -18.62
C GLU A 190 1.97 -8.60 -19.77
N PHE A 191 0.88 -7.86 -19.70
CA PHE A 191 0.50 -6.85 -20.70
C PHE A 191 0.21 -5.56 -19.94
N ILE A 192 1.29 -4.82 -19.68
CA ILE A 192 1.30 -3.62 -18.84
C ILE A 192 1.70 -2.43 -19.71
N GLU A 193 0.94 -1.34 -19.59
CA GLU A 193 1.31 -0.05 -20.18
C GLU A 193 1.52 0.97 -19.05
N CYS A 194 2.72 1.54 -18.97
CA CYS A 194 3.06 2.58 -18.02
C CYS A 194 2.78 3.98 -18.58
N PHE A 195 2.33 4.89 -17.72
CA PHE A 195 2.15 6.30 -18.03
C PHE A 195 2.31 7.15 -16.76
N THR A 196 2.43 8.46 -16.91
CA THR A 196 2.71 9.36 -15.77
C THR A 196 1.64 10.44 -15.67
N VAL A 197 1.40 10.89 -14.43
CA VAL A 197 0.44 11.95 -14.13
C VAL A 197 1.03 12.89 -13.10
N SER A 198 0.94 14.20 -13.30
CA SER A 198 1.41 15.16 -12.29
C SER A 198 0.55 15.09 -11.03
N PHE A 199 1.18 15.31 -9.86
CA PHE A 199 0.44 15.37 -8.60
C PHE A 199 -0.66 16.44 -8.58
N ALA A 200 -0.45 17.55 -9.31
CA ALA A 200 -1.46 18.60 -9.43
C ALA A 200 -2.77 18.07 -10.02
N ASN A 201 -2.67 17.21 -11.03
CA ASN A 201 -3.81 16.75 -11.82
C ASN A 201 -4.29 15.33 -11.47
N LEU A 202 -3.61 14.61 -10.56
CA LEU A 202 -3.88 13.21 -10.27
C LEU A 202 -5.36 12.90 -10.02
N SER A 203 -6.06 13.67 -9.18
CA SER A 203 -7.48 13.42 -8.90
C SER A 203 -8.34 13.61 -10.16
N ALA A 204 -8.13 14.69 -10.90
CA ALA A 204 -8.92 15.00 -12.10
C ALA A 204 -8.67 13.98 -13.22
N GLU A 205 -7.44 13.51 -13.37
CA GLU A 205 -7.08 12.49 -14.36
C GLU A 205 -7.71 11.14 -14.01
N LEU A 206 -7.71 10.73 -12.73
CA LEU A 206 -8.37 9.50 -12.31
C LEU A 206 -9.89 9.56 -12.56
N ASP A 207 -10.54 10.70 -12.30
CA ASP A 207 -11.96 10.91 -12.61
C ASP A 207 -12.22 10.81 -14.12
N ALA A 208 -11.33 11.40 -14.94
CA ALA A 208 -11.42 11.32 -16.41
C ALA A 208 -11.21 9.90 -16.94
N LEU A 209 -10.28 9.13 -16.36
CA LEU A 209 -10.05 7.72 -16.70
C LEU A 209 -11.24 6.85 -16.28
N TYR A 210 -11.82 7.08 -15.11
CA TYR A 210 -13.05 6.40 -14.69
C TYR A 210 -14.20 6.67 -15.66
N ALA A 211 -14.39 7.93 -16.09
CA ALA A 211 -15.40 8.29 -17.07
C ALA A 211 -15.21 7.62 -18.45
N GLN A 212 -13.97 7.23 -18.79
CA GLN A 212 -13.65 6.45 -19.99
C GLN A 212 -13.91 4.94 -19.83
N GLY A 213 -14.31 4.48 -18.63
CA GLY A 213 -14.64 3.09 -18.36
C GLY A 213 -13.51 2.26 -17.77
N TYR A 214 -12.36 2.87 -17.42
CA TYR A 214 -11.31 2.20 -16.66
C TYR A 214 -11.77 1.90 -15.23
N ARG A 215 -11.19 0.88 -14.60
CA ARG A 215 -11.34 0.62 -13.17
C ARG A 215 -10.22 1.32 -12.42
N LEU A 216 -10.49 1.86 -11.24
CA LEU A 216 -9.48 2.53 -10.44
C LEU A 216 -9.11 1.67 -9.24
N ASP A 217 -7.81 1.52 -9.00
CA ASP A 217 -7.32 0.91 -7.77
C ASP A 217 -7.66 1.75 -6.54
N ALA A 218 -8.15 1.10 -5.48
CA ALA A 218 -8.58 1.79 -4.27
C ALA A 218 -7.42 2.49 -3.55
N ARG A 219 -6.19 1.95 -3.59
CA ARG A 219 -5.02 2.56 -2.92
C ARG A 219 -4.63 3.84 -3.64
N LEU A 220 -4.58 3.79 -4.98
CA LEU A 220 -4.32 4.95 -5.82
C LEU A 220 -5.38 6.04 -5.63
N GLN A 221 -6.68 5.68 -5.68
CA GLN A 221 -7.76 6.66 -5.49
C GLN A 221 -7.72 7.29 -4.10
N ASN A 222 -7.42 6.51 -3.05
CA ASN A 222 -7.31 7.03 -1.69
C ASN A 222 -6.11 7.99 -1.54
N VAL A 223 -4.99 7.74 -2.22
CA VAL A 223 -3.85 8.68 -2.25
C VAL A 223 -4.27 9.99 -2.93
N ALA A 224 -4.89 9.93 -4.10
CA ALA A 224 -5.37 11.11 -4.81
C ALA A 224 -6.36 11.92 -3.96
N HIS A 225 -7.34 11.25 -3.34
CA HIS A 225 -8.31 11.90 -2.46
C HIS A 225 -7.65 12.50 -1.21
N GLY A 226 -6.66 11.81 -0.63
CA GLY A 226 -5.89 12.32 0.50
C GLY A 226 -5.13 13.61 0.18
N ILE A 227 -4.58 13.73 -1.04
CA ILE A 227 -3.94 14.95 -1.53
C ILE A 227 -4.96 16.09 -1.64
N GLU A 228 -6.15 15.83 -2.19
CA GLU A 228 -7.21 16.84 -2.28
C GLU A 228 -7.70 17.31 -0.90
N ILE A 229 -7.86 16.38 0.05
CA ILE A 229 -8.17 16.73 1.44
C ILE A 229 -7.05 17.61 2.02
N ALA A 230 -5.79 17.23 1.85
CA ALA A 230 -4.67 18.04 2.36
C ALA A 230 -4.71 19.47 1.79
N ARG A 231 -4.98 19.63 0.49
CA ARG A 231 -5.17 20.94 -0.16
C ARG A 231 -6.35 21.70 0.41
N GLN A 232 -7.52 21.06 0.50
CA GLN A 232 -8.76 21.67 0.99
C GLN A 232 -8.62 22.19 2.43
N TYR A 233 -7.88 21.47 3.26
CA TYR A 233 -7.70 21.79 4.67
C TYR A 233 -6.36 22.50 5.00
N GLY A 234 -5.52 22.76 3.99
CA GLY A 234 -4.24 23.45 4.15
C GLY A 234 -3.22 22.71 5.03
N LEU A 235 -3.13 21.38 4.88
CA LEU A 235 -2.21 20.49 5.61
C LEU A 235 -0.84 20.36 4.95
#